data_AF-A0AAW2A277-F1
#
_entry.id   AF-A0AAW2A277-F1
#
_cell.length_a   1.000
_cell.length_b   1.000
_cell.length_c   1.000
_cell.angle_alpha   90.00
_cell.angle_beta   90.00
_cell.angle_gamma   90.00
#
_symmetry.space_group_name_H-M   'P 1'
#
loop_
_entity.id
_entity.type
_entity.pdbx_description
1 polymer ?
#
loop_
_entity_poly.entity_id
_entity_poly.type
_entity_poly.pdbx_seq_one_letter_code
_entity_poly.pdbx_strand_id
1 'polypeptide(L)' 'PCSVTVELMDERSIQLRWSGREKIFSPHGDRISFRCKRGKYSVGSDLTQTCNDGEMTLPLCV' A
#
# COMPACT_ATOMS: atom_id res chain seq x y z
N PRO A 1 -8.11 5.36 -11.58
CA PRO A 1 -8.22 5.19 -10.10
C PRO A 1 -7.49 3.91 -9.71
N CYS A 2 -6.73 3.91 -8.60
CA CYS A 2 -5.97 2.75 -8.17
C CYS A 2 -6.80 1.93 -7.18
N SER A 3 -6.77 0.61 -7.33
CA SER A 3 -7.40 -0.32 -6.39
C SER A 3 -6.36 -1.15 -5.67
N VAL A 4 -6.40 -1.14 -4.34
CA VAL A 4 -5.57 -2.00 -3.49
C VAL A 4 -6.47 -2.88 -2.66
N THR A 5 -6.21 -4.18 -2.68
CA THR A 5 -6.96 -5.19 -1.92
C THR A 5 -6.10 -5.79 -0.80
N VAL A 6 -6.74 -6.48 0.15
CA VAL A 6 -6.03 -7.17 1.25
C VAL A 6 -5.05 -8.18 0.71
N GLU A 7 -5.43 -8.95 -0.32
CA GLU A 7 -4.59 -10.02 -0.87
C GLU A 7 -3.26 -9.46 -1.37
N LEU A 8 -3.30 -8.35 -2.10
CA LEU A 8 -2.11 -7.68 -2.63
C LEU A 8 -1.22 -7.08 -1.53
N MET A 9 -1.85 -6.57 -0.46
CA MET A 9 -1.13 -6.08 0.72
C MET A 9 -0.46 -7.23 1.48
N ASP A 10 -1.14 -8.36 1.59
CA ASP A 10 -0.71 -9.55 2.29
C ASP A 10 0.47 -10.23 1.59
N GLU A 11 0.38 -10.38 0.27
CA GLU A 11 1.47 -10.89 -0.58
C GLU A 11 2.76 -10.06 -0.41
N ARG A 12 2.62 -8.75 -0.22
CA ARG A 12 3.74 -7.82 -0.04
C ARG A 12 4.10 -7.57 1.42
N SER A 13 3.45 -8.26 2.36
CA SER A 13 3.64 -8.10 3.81
C SER A 13 3.47 -6.66 4.30
N ILE A 14 2.58 -5.89 3.67
CA ILE A 14 2.23 -4.52 4.02
C ILE A 14 0.80 -4.45 4.55
N GLN A 15 0.45 -3.32 5.16
CA GLN A 15 -0.89 -3.01 5.63
C GLN A 15 -1.06 -1.49 5.65
N LEU A 16 -2.30 -1.03 5.74
CA LEU A 16 -2.59 0.38 5.86
C LEU A 16 -2.08 0.98 7.17
N ARG A 17 -1.59 2.21 7.10
CA ARG A 17 -1.14 2.94 8.29
C ARG A 17 -2.30 3.48 9.13
N TRP A 18 -3.35 4.01 8.47
CA TRP A 18 -4.39 4.81 9.11
C TRP A 18 -5.83 4.30 8.90
N SER A 19 -6.03 3.18 8.19
CA SER A 19 -7.36 2.64 7.94
C SER A 19 -7.40 1.12 8.14
N GLY A 20 -8.50 0.63 8.71
CA GLY A 20 -8.83 -0.79 8.79
C GLY A 20 -9.66 -1.26 7.60
N ARG A 21 -9.56 -0.57 6.45
CA ARG A 21 -10.33 -0.94 5.25
C ARG A 21 -9.66 -2.11 4.57
N GLU A 22 -10.47 -3.09 4.18
CA GLU A 22 -10.00 -4.27 3.43
C GLU A 22 -9.62 -3.90 1.98
N LYS A 23 -10.33 -2.94 1.39
CA LYS A 23 -10.08 -2.46 0.04
C LYS A 23 -10.05 -0.95 -0.01
N ILE A 24 -9.12 -0.40 -0.79
CA ILE A 24 -8.98 1.03 -1.01
C ILE A 24 -9.17 1.31 -2.49
N PHE A 25 -10.01 2.29 -2.77
CA PHE A 25 -10.08 2.93 -4.06
C PHE A 25 -9.51 4.33 -3.90
N SER A 26 -8.37 4.57 -4.54
CA SER A 26 -7.64 5.83 -4.46
C SER A 26 -7.80 6.59 -5.77
N PRO A 27 -8.34 7.82 -5.74
CA PRO A 27 -8.37 8.70 -6.91
C PRO A 27 -6.96 8.98 -7.45
N HIS A 28 -6.87 9.43 -8.70
CA HIS A 28 -5.60 9.92 -9.25
C HIS A 28 -5.05 11.05 -8.37
N GLY A 29 -3.75 11.00 -8.03
CA GLY A 29 -3.06 12.01 -7.24
C GLY A 29 -3.23 11.85 -5.72
N ASP A 30 -4.03 10.88 -5.29
CA ASP A 30 -4.20 10.58 -3.86
C ASP A 30 -3.00 9.79 -3.31
N ARG A 31 -2.67 10.06 -2.04
CA ARG A 31 -1.46 9.54 -1.37
C ARG A 31 -1.87 8.59 -0.25
N ILE A 32 -1.42 7.35 -0.35
CA ILE A 32 -1.71 6.31 0.62
C ILE A 32 -0.43 5.94 1.35
N SER A 33 -0.46 6.00 2.68
CA SER A 33 0.64 5.52 3.51
C SER A 33 0.38 4.09 3.99
N PHE A 34 1.32 3.21 3.69
CA PHE A 34 1.41 1.84 4.16
C PHE A 34 2.35 1.75 5.36
N ARG A 35 2.36 0.58 5.99
CA ARG A 35 3.34 0.14 6.97
C ARG A 35 3.59 -1.35 6.79
N CYS A 36 4.74 -1.85 7.20
CA CYS A 36 4.97 -3.29 7.22
C CYS A 36 4.05 -3.98 8.23
N LYS A 37 3.71 -5.23 7.93
CA LYS A 37 3.11 -6.13 8.92
C LYS A 37 4.09 -6.36 10.08
N ARG A 38 3.57 -6.76 11.23
CA ARG A 38 4.38 -6.99 12.44
C ARG A 38 5.45 -8.05 12.15
N GLY A 39 6.71 -7.74 12.48
CA GLY A 39 7.86 -8.62 12.27
C GLY A 39 8.48 -8.57 10.88
N LYS A 40 8.04 -7.62 10.03
CA LYS A 40 8.55 -7.40 8.67
C LYS A 40 9.21 -6.02 8.56
N TYR A 41 10.17 -5.87 7.66
CA TYR A 41 10.90 -4.62 7.45
C TYR A 41 10.86 -4.19 5.98
N SER A 42 10.83 -2.87 5.76
CA SER A 42 10.71 -2.29 4.42
C SER A 42 12.02 -2.42 3.66
N VAL A 43 11.96 -2.87 2.41
CA VAL A 43 13.15 -2.98 1.55
C VAL A 43 13.22 -1.78 0.61
N GLY A 44 13.85 -0.70 1.07
CA GLY A 44 14.25 0.46 0.25
C GLY A 44 13.13 1.29 -0.40
N SER A 45 11.87 0.86 -0.32
CA SER A 45 10.73 1.54 -0.93
C SER A 45 10.09 2.51 0.06
N ASP A 46 9.69 3.70 -0.42
CA ASP A 46 8.84 4.59 0.38
C ASP A 46 7.54 3.86 0.72
N LEU A 47 7.15 3.91 1.98
CA LEU A 47 5.89 3.32 2.43
C LEU A 47 4.69 4.18 2.02
N THR A 48 4.92 5.42 1.58
CA THR A 48 3.88 6.28 1.02
C THR A 48 3.87 6.20 -0.49
N GLN A 49 2.73 5.80 -1.06
CA GLN A 49 2.54 5.67 -2.50
C GLN A 49 1.52 6.66 -3.00
N THR A 50 1.71 7.12 -4.22
CA THR A 50 0.77 8.02 -4.91
C THR A 50 0.12 7.24 -6.04
N CYS A 51 -1.19 7.33 -6.16
CA CYS A 51 -1.89 6.77 -7.30
C CYS A 51 -1.64 7.65 -8.54
N ASN A 52 -0.96 7.11 -9.55
CA ASN A 52 -0.69 7.80 -10.82
C ASN A 52 -1.47 7.10 -11.93
N ASP A 53 -2.57 7.71 -12.35
CA ASP A 53 -3.43 7.25 -13.46
C ASP A 53 -3.86 5.77 -13.44
N GLY A 54 -4.09 5.25 -12.23
CA GLY A 54 -4.49 3.84 -12.04
C GLY A 54 -3.31 2.89 -11.77
N GLU A 55 -2.08 3.37 -11.90
CA GLU A 55 -0.88 2.67 -11.50
C GLU A 55 -0.42 3.11 -10.11
N MET A 56 -0.12 2.15 -9.24
CA MET A 56 0.48 2.42 -7.94
C MET A 56 1.45 1.31 -7.56
N THR A 57 2.71 1.67 -7.40
CA THR A 57 3.79 0.74 -7.05
C THR A 57 3.78 0.49 -5.54
N LEU A 58 3.14 -0.59 -5.09
CA LEU A 58 3.13 -0.90 -3.67
C LEU A 58 4.54 -1.17 -3.11
N PRO A 59 4.84 -0.79 -1.86
CA PRO A 59 6.08 -1.18 -1.22
C PRO A 59 6.10 -2.70 -0.95
N LEU A 60 7.30 -3.23 -0.70
CA LEU A 60 7.50 -4.60 -0.28
C LEU A 60 8.19 -4.62 1.09
N CYS A 61 7.67 -5.45 2.00
CA CYS A 61 8.33 -5.76 3.26
C CYS A 61 8.75 -7.23 3.28
N VAL A 62 9.90 -7.53 3.89
CA VAL A 62 10.44 -8.89 4.02
C VAL A 62 10.68 -9.28 5.47
#